data_AF-K2D5J5-F1
#
_entry.id   AF-K2D5J5-F1
#
_cell.length_a   1.000
_cell.length_b   1.000
_cell.length_c   1.000
_cell.angle_alpha   90.00
_cell.angle_beta   90.00
_cell.angle_gamma   90.00
#
_symmetry.space_group_name_H-M   'P 1'
#
loop_
_entity.id
_entity.type
_entity.pdbx_description
1 polymer ?
#
loop_
_entity_poly.entity_id
_entity_poly.type
_entity_poly.pdbx_seq_one_letter_code
_entity_poly.pdbx_strand_id
1 'polypeptide(L)'
;MKRNNTIDLVEALRGNREKVSILLGFISVGLLALSIYIFGHQAKLPWLIYFVYITFTGLFLYSGIGIAYKNIWFVRLFVLIIALQEILALTGWIWILMLAQENPGGNYSALSTLPFTDFMIFFLIIFFTTFASLMISLIGLRKKRKS
;
A
#
# COMPACT_ATOMS: atom_id res chain seq x y z
N MET A 1 -2.16 -30.03 -16.20
CA MET A 1 -1.27 -28.86 -16.41
C MET A 1 -0.70 -28.43 -15.06
N LYS A 2 0.61 -28.59 -14.81
CA LYS A 2 1.26 -28.02 -13.62
C LYS A 2 1.20 -26.49 -13.72
N ARG A 3 0.39 -25.84 -12.88
CA ARG A 3 0.39 -24.37 -12.76
C ARG A 3 1.70 -23.98 -12.10
N ASN A 4 2.62 -23.41 -12.88
CA ASN A 4 3.81 -22.79 -12.30
C ASN A 4 3.37 -21.51 -11.58
N ASN A 5 3.33 -21.58 -10.24
CA ASN A 5 2.85 -20.52 -9.35
C ASN A 5 3.94 -19.50 -8.99
N THR A 6 5.17 -19.72 -9.45
CA THR A 6 6.27 -18.77 -9.29
C THR A 6 5.98 -17.46 -10.00
N ILE A 7 6.65 -16.38 -9.62
CA ILE A 7 6.68 -15.11 -10.36
C ILE A 7 7.98 -15.10 -11.14
N ASP A 8 7.90 -15.00 -12.48
CA ASP A 8 9.05 -14.72 -13.32
C ASP A 8 9.30 -13.21 -13.34
N LEU A 9 10.28 -12.77 -12.55
CA LEU A 9 10.63 -11.35 -12.41
C LEU A 9 11.24 -10.78 -13.69
N VAL A 10 11.95 -11.59 -14.48
CA VAL A 10 12.56 -11.15 -15.74
C VAL A 10 11.46 -10.81 -16.73
N GLU A 11 10.47 -11.68 -16.86
CA GLU A 11 9.34 -11.42 -17.76
C GLU A 11 8.39 -10.35 -17.19
N ALA A 12 8.23 -10.26 -15.86
CA ALA A 12 7.43 -9.21 -15.24
C ALA A 12 7.99 -7.80 -15.45
N LEU A 13 9.31 -7.66 -15.59
CA LEU A 13 10.03 -6.38 -15.71
C LEU A 13 10.69 -6.17 -17.08
N ARG A 14 10.16 -6.84 -18.11
CA ARG A 14 10.76 -6.86 -19.45
C ARG A 14 10.87 -5.47 -20.10
N GLY A 15 9.85 -4.63 -19.96
CA GLY A 15 9.80 -3.30 -20.57
C GLY A 15 10.07 -2.16 -19.59
N ASN A 16 10.41 -0.98 -20.12
CA ASN A 16 10.67 0.20 -19.31
C ASN A 16 9.41 0.71 -18.57
N ARG A 17 8.22 0.52 -19.15
CA ARG A 17 6.97 0.93 -18.51
C ARG A 17 6.65 0.07 -17.30
N GLU A 18 6.90 -1.24 -17.39
CA GLU A 18 6.80 -2.20 -16.29
C GLU A 18 7.70 -1.74 -15.13
N LYS A 19 8.98 -1.48 -15.42
CA LYS A 19 9.96 -1.05 -14.41
C LYS A 19 9.55 0.25 -13.72
N VAL A 20 9.13 1.26 -14.49
CA VAL A 20 8.67 2.54 -13.93
C VAL A 20 7.45 2.34 -13.05
N SER A 21 6.47 1.52 -13.49
CA SER A 21 5.28 1.24 -12.68
C SER A 21 5.64 0.55 -11.36
N ILE A 22 6.47 -0.49 -11.40
CA ILE A 22 6.91 -1.18 -10.19
C ILE A 22 7.72 -0.26 -9.26
N LEU A 23 8.56 0.63 -9.80
CA LEU A 23 9.27 1.63 -9.02
C LEU A 23 8.30 2.57 -8.29
N LEU A 24 7.27 3.09 -8.97
CA LEU A 24 6.22 3.89 -8.36
C LEU A 24 5.50 3.12 -7.24
N GLY A 25 5.23 1.84 -7.47
CA GLY A 25 4.67 0.92 -6.47
C GLY A 25 5.54 0.82 -5.22
N PHE A 26 6.85 0.58 -5.36
CA PHE A 26 7.76 0.52 -4.21
C PHE A 26 7.89 1.85 -3.46
N ILE A 27 7.95 2.98 -4.18
CA ILE A 27 7.95 4.30 -3.56
C ILE A 27 6.68 4.50 -2.73
N SER A 28 5.50 4.12 -3.27
CA SER A 28 4.25 4.21 -2.51
C SER A 28 4.24 3.34 -1.25
N VAL A 29 4.80 2.12 -1.30
CA VAL A 29 4.95 1.26 -0.11
C VAL A 29 5.83 1.94 0.95
N GLY A 30 6.95 2.53 0.54
CA GLY A 30 7.84 3.26 1.44
C GLY A 30 7.18 4.48 2.08
N LEU A 31 6.42 5.26 1.31
CA LEU A 31 5.69 6.43 1.82
C LEU A 31 4.56 6.04 2.78
N LEU A 32 3.88 4.91 2.52
CA LEU A 32 2.89 4.35 3.43
C LEU A 32 3.54 3.95 4.77
N ALA A 33 4.65 3.21 4.71
CA ALA A 33 5.41 2.82 5.90
C ALA A 33 5.86 4.04 6.70
N LEU A 34 6.37 5.07 6.02
CA LEU A 34 6.83 6.31 6.64
C LEU A 34 5.68 7.09 7.30
N SER A 35 4.51 7.12 6.67
CA SER A 35 3.31 7.75 7.24
C SER A 35 2.88 7.05 8.54
N ILE A 36 2.84 5.72 8.54
CA ILE A 36 2.52 4.91 9.72
C ILE A 36 3.56 5.15 10.82
N TYR A 37 4.84 5.14 10.47
CA TYR A 37 5.94 5.36 11.41
C TYR A 37 5.84 6.73 12.10
N ILE A 38 5.65 7.81 11.33
CA ILE A 38 5.55 9.17 11.87
C ILE A 38 4.33 9.31 12.75
N PHE A 39 3.17 8.79 12.33
CA PHE A 39 1.99 8.82 13.17
C PHE A 39 2.21 8.08 14.49
N GLY A 40 2.75 6.86 14.44
CA GLY A 40 3.01 6.06 15.63
C GLY A 40 4.02 6.68 16.61
N HIS A 41 5.06 7.37 16.13
CA HIS A 41 6.06 7.97 17.01
C HIS A 41 5.73 9.39 17.47
N GLN A 42 5.09 10.18 16.62
CA GLN A 42 4.91 11.62 16.87
C GLN A 42 3.48 12.00 17.21
N ALA A 43 2.52 11.07 17.09
CA ALA A 43 1.10 11.34 17.30
C ALA A 43 0.60 12.51 16.43
N LYS A 44 1.19 12.67 15.23
CA LYS A 44 0.86 13.74 14.28
C LYS A 44 0.42 13.12 12.97
N LEU A 45 -0.67 13.63 12.42
CA LEU A 45 -1.16 13.25 11.09
C LEU A 45 -0.14 13.73 10.03
N PRO A 46 0.53 12.82 9.31
CA PRO A 46 1.58 13.18 8.35
C PRO A 46 0.96 13.55 7.00
N TRP A 47 0.12 14.58 6.98
CA TRP A 47 -0.72 14.96 5.82
C TRP A 47 0.07 15.09 4.51
N LEU A 48 1.24 15.72 4.54
CA LEU A 48 2.09 15.88 3.34
C LEU A 48 2.55 14.52 2.80
N ILE A 49 3.11 13.67 3.66
CA ILE A 49 3.65 12.37 3.25
C ILE A 49 2.51 11.45 2.78
N TYR A 50 1.37 11.52 3.45
CA TYR A 50 0.17 10.79 3.06
C TYR A 50 -0.37 11.24 1.69
N PHE A 51 -0.39 12.55 1.41
CA PHE A 51 -0.77 13.07 0.10
C PHE A 51 0.18 12.60 -1.01
N VAL A 52 1.48 12.61 -0.74
CA VAL A 52 2.50 12.09 -1.66
C VAL A 52 2.29 10.58 -1.86
N TYR A 53 2.01 9.82 -0.80
CA TYR A 53 1.65 8.40 -0.88
C TYR A 53 0.46 8.18 -1.84
N ILE A 54 -0.66 8.87 -1.64
CA ILE A 54 -1.84 8.72 -2.53
C ILE A 54 -1.46 9.01 -3.97
N THR A 55 -0.68 10.06 -4.21
CA THR A 55 -0.26 10.45 -5.56
C THR A 55 0.54 9.34 -6.23
N PHE A 56 1.52 8.77 -5.53
CA PHE A 56 2.33 7.67 -6.05
C PHE A 56 1.51 6.38 -6.24
N THR A 57 0.60 6.06 -5.33
CA THR A 57 -0.33 4.93 -5.47
C THR A 57 -1.24 5.10 -6.68
N GLY A 58 -1.79 6.29 -6.89
CA GLY A 58 -2.59 6.62 -8.07
C GLY A 58 -1.82 6.48 -9.37
N LEU A 59 -0.59 7.00 -9.43
CA LEU A 59 0.30 6.85 -10.59
C LEU A 59 0.69 5.39 -10.84
N PHE A 60 0.95 4.64 -9.77
CA PHE A 60 1.23 3.20 -9.84
C PHE A 60 0.03 2.43 -10.43
N LEU A 61 -1.17 2.65 -9.90
CA LEU A 61 -2.40 2.05 -10.41
C LEU A 61 -2.64 2.40 -11.88
N TYR A 62 -2.56 3.69 -12.21
CA TYR A 62 -2.80 4.19 -13.57
C TYR A 62 -1.83 3.59 -14.59
N SER A 63 -0.52 3.63 -14.28
CA SER A 63 0.51 3.06 -15.15
C SER A 63 0.42 1.55 -15.24
N GLY A 64 0.11 0.87 -14.13
CA GLY A 64 0.08 -0.59 -14.04
C GLY A 64 -1.13 -1.22 -14.73
N ILE A 65 -2.31 -0.60 -14.67
CA ILE A 65 -3.53 -1.16 -15.30
C ILE A 65 -3.34 -1.33 -16.81
N GLY A 66 -2.73 -0.37 -17.51
CA GLY A 66 -2.49 -0.46 -18.94
C GLY A 66 -1.55 -1.61 -19.34
N ILE A 67 -0.56 -1.91 -18.49
CA ILE A 67 0.45 -2.96 -18.69
C ILE A 67 -0.11 -4.33 -18.31
N ALA A 68 -0.91 -4.39 -17.24
CA ALA A 68 -1.57 -5.59 -16.74
C ALA A 68 -2.39 -6.32 -17.83
N TYR A 69 -2.94 -5.58 -18.79
CA TYR A 69 -3.63 -6.20 -19.93
C TYR A 69 -2.72 -7.06 -20.80
N LYS A 70 -1.42 -6.77 -20.88
CA LYS A 70 -0.50 -7.40 -21.84
C LYS A 70 0.44 -8.42 -21.22
N ASN A 71 0.77 -8.28 -19.93
CA ASN A 71 1.79 -9.11 -19.29
C ASN A 71 1.27 -9.76 -17.99
N ILE A 72 1.10 -11.10 -18.01
CA ILE A 72 0.56 -11.86 -16.86
C ILE A 72 1.53 -11.92 -15.68
N TRP A 73 2.84 -11.89 -15.93
CA TRP A 73 3.86 -11.90 -14.88
C TRP A 73 3.89 -10.57 -14.15
N PHE A 74 3.80 -9.47 -14.91
CA PHE A 74 3.62 -8.13 -14.35
C PHE A 74 2.36 -8.04 -13.50
N VAL A 75 1.23 -8.58 -13.95
CA VAL A 75 -0.03 -8.62 -13.17
C VAL A 75 0.18 -9.21 -11.78
N ARG A 76 0.88 -10.35 -11.70
CA ARG A 76 1.13 -11.01 -10.41
C ARG A 76 1.93 -10.11 -9.48
N LEU A 77 2.97 -9.47 -9.99
CA LEU A 77 3.81 -8.54 -9.23
C LEU A 77 3.06 -7.26 -8.84
N PHE A 78 2.26 -6.71 -9.75
CA PHE A 78 1.41 -5.54 -9.53
C PHE A 78 0.42 -5.76 -8.39
N VAL A 79 -0.33 -6.87 -8.43
CA VAL A 79 -1.26 -7.24 -7.34
C VAL A 79 -0.52 -7.52 -6.05
N LEU A 80 0.64 -8.17 -6.10
CA LEU A 80 1.46 -8.45 -4.92
C LEU A 80 1.85 -7.16 -4.21
N ILE A 81 2.32 -6.13 -4.93
CA ILE A 81 2.70 -4.84 -4.32
C ILE A 81 1.48 -4.17 -3.67
N ILE A 82 0.32 -4.21 -4.30
CA ILE A 82 -0.90 -3.62 -3.73
C ILE A 82 -1.36 -4.39 -2.49
N ALA A 83 -1.31 -5.73 -2.53
CA ALA A 83 -1.60 -6.56 -1.38
C ALA A 83 -0.62 -6.31 -0.23
N LEU A 84 0.67 -6.05 -0.53
CA LEU A 84 1.65 -5.65 0.48
C LEU A 84 1.29 -4.32 1.13
N GLN A 85 0.75 -3.34 0.39
CA GLN A 85 0.27 -2.10 0.99
C GLN A 85 -0.88 -2.33 1.96
N GLU A 86 -1.85 -3.18 1.61
CA GLU A 86 -2.97 -3.53 2.48
C GLU A 86 -2.49 -4.24 3.75
N ILE A 87 -1.60 -5.22 3.62
CA ILE A 87 -1.01 -5.92 4.77
C ILE A 87 -0.25 -4.93 5.66
N LEU A 88 0.52 -4.01 5.06
CA LEU A 88 1.28 -3.00 5.78
C LEU A 88 0.37 -2.02 6.52
N ALA A 89 -0.75 -1.61 5.92
CA ALA A 89 -1.76 -0.79 6.58
C ALA A 89 -2.33 -1.47 7.82
N LEU A 90 -2.75 -2.74 7.70
CA LEU A 90 -3.33 -3.50 8.80
C LEU A 90 -2.31 -3.78 9.91
N THR A 91 -1.11 -4.22 9.55
CA THR A 91 -0.03 -4.48 10.54
C THR A 91 0.46 -3.21 11.20
N GLY A 92 0.59 -2.12 10.44
CA GLY A 92 0.92 -0.80 10.96
C GLY A 92 -0.13 -0.27 11.94
N TRP A 93 -1.40 -0.54 11.68
CA TRP A 93 -2.47 -0.21 12.61
C TRP A 93 -2.37 -0.98 13.92
N ILE A 94 -2.17 -2.30 13.86
CA ILE A 94 -1.94 -3.13 15.06
C ILE A 94 -0.77 -2.59 15.87
N TRP A 95 0.33 -2.26 15.20
CA TRP A 95 1.52 -1.69 15.84
C TRP A 95 1.23 -0.35 16.54
N ILE A 96 0.51 0.56 15.87
CA ILE A 96 0.09 1.84 16.46
C ILE A 96 -0.78 1.64 17.71
N LEU A 97 -1.71 0.68 17.68
CA LEU A 97 -2.54 0.35 18.84
C LEU A 97 -1.70 -0.21 19.99
N MET A 98 -0.73 -1.09 19.72
CA MET A 98 0.20 -1.60 20.73
C MET A 98 0.99 -0.47 21.37
N LEU A 99 1.55 0.46 20.57
CA LEU A 99 2.29 1.61 21.10
C LEU A 99 1.42 2.50 22.00
N ALA A 100 0.16 2.71 21.61
CA ALA A 100 -0.78 3.53 22.37
C ALA A 100 -1.21 2.89 23.69
N GLN A 101 -1.37 1.56 23.72
CA GLN A 101 -1.81 0.79 24.88
C GLN A 101 -0.69 0.48 25.86
N GLU A 102 0.45 -0.02 25.36
CA GLU A 102 1.56 -0.48 26.20
C GLU A 102 2.47 0.66 26.63
N ASN A 103 2.48 1.78 25.88
CA ASN A 103 3.33 2.96 26.11
C ASN A 103 4.74 2.60 26.64
N PRO A 104 5.53 1.79 25.91
CA PRO A 104 6.77 1.25 26.43
C PRO A 104 7.74 2.38 26.79
N GLY A 105 8.12 2.43 28.07
CA GLY A 105 9.03 3.45 28.62
C GLY A 105 8.43 4.86 28.72
N GLY A 106 7.12 5.04 28.57
CA GLY A 106 6.46 6.36 28.65
C GLY A 106 6.64 7.24 27.40
N ASN A 107 7.35 6.75 26.37
CA ASN A 107 7.78 7.52 25.20
C ASN A 107 6.65 7.82 24.20
N TYR A 108 5.50 7.16 24.33
CA TYR A 108 4.35 7.27 23.42
C TYR A 108 3.14 7.92 24.11
N SER A 109 3.40 8.71 25.16
CA SER A 109 2.37 9.43 25.93
C SER A 109 1.47 10.31 25.04
N ALA A 110 2.05 11.00 24.06
CA ALA A 110 1.31 11.78 23.07
C ALA A 110 0.36 10.92 22.21
N LEU A 111 0.75 9.69 21.88
CA LEU A 111 -0.08 8.74 21.15
C LEU A 111 -1.18 8.18 22.06
N SER A 112 -0.86 7.85 23.31
CA SER A 112 -1.84 7.33 24.29
C SER A 112 -2.92 8.33 24.72
N THR A 113 -2.65 9.63 24.54
CA THR A 113 -3.57 10.74 24.90
C THR A 113 -4.25 11.37 23.68
N LEU A 114 -3.92 10.91 22.48
CA LEU A 114 -4.51 11.40 21.23
C LEU A 114 -6.03 11.13 21.23
N PRO A 115 -6.87 12.07 20.78
CA PRO A 115 -8.30 11.83 20.66
C PRO A 115 -8.58 10.57 19.82
N PHE A 116 -9.48 9.72 20.31
CA PHE A 116 -9.88 8.50 19.61
C PHE A 116 -10.34 8.77 18.17
N THR A 117 -10.97 9.93 17.94
CA THR A 117 -11.38 10.37 16.62
C THR A 117 -10.21 10.49 15.64
N ASP A 118 -9.07 11.03 16.07
CA ASP A 118 -7.89 11.20 15.20
C ASP A 118 -7.25 9.85 14.86
N PHE A 119 -7.23 8.91 15.82
CA PHE A 119 -6.87 7.51 15.58
C PHE A 119 -7.73 6.86 14.51
N MET A 120 -9.05 6.99 14.66
CA MET A 120 -10.01 6.39 13.73
C MET A 120 -9.94 7.04 12.35
N ILE A 121 -9.77 8.36 12.27
CA ILE A 121 -9.58 9.07 10.99
C ILE A 121 -8.34 8.53 10.29
N PHE A 122 -7.20 8.44 10.98
CA PHE A 122 -5.96 7.92 10.39
C PHE A 122 -6.13 6.49 9.88
N PHE A 123 -6.73 5.61 10.69
CA PHE A 123 -7.01 4.23 10.30
C PHE A 123 -7.89 4.15 9.06
N LEU A 124 -9.03 4.83 9.06
CA LEU A 124 -10.00 4.77 7.96
C LEU A 124 -9.39 5.30 6.67
N ILE A 125 -8.65 6.40 6.76
CA ILE A 125 -7.97 7.02 5.62
C ILE A 125 -6.97 6.04 4.98
N ILE A 126 -6.07 5.44 5.79
CA ILE A 126 -5.10 4.48 5.27
C ILE A 126 -5.79 3.23 4.73
N PHE A 127 -6.65 2.60 5.54
CA PHE A 127 -7.34 1.36 5.20
C PHE A 127 -8.18 1.50 3.93
N PHE A 128 -9.00 2.54 3.82
CA PHE A 128 -9.83 2.71 2.62
C PHE A 128 -8.98 2.95 1.37
N THR A 129 -7.84 3.65 1.47
CA THR A 129 -6.98 3.84 0.30
C THR A 129 -6.29 2.57 -0.17
N THR A 130 -5.76 1.76 0.74
CA THR A 130 -5.13 0.48 0.39
C THR A 130 -6.18 -0.53 -0.09
N PHE A 131 -7.34 -0.57 0.56
CA PHE A 131 -8.46 -1.44 0.19
C PHE A 131 -9.03 -1.06 -1.19
N ALA A 132 -9.26 0.23 -1.44
CA ALA A 132 -9.73 0.69 -2.75
C ALA A 132 -8.72 0.36 -3.86
N SER A 133 -7.43 0.53 -3.59
CA SER A 133 -6.35 0.18 -4.53
C SER A 133 -6.36 -1.32 -4.85
N LEU A 134 -6.55 -2.17 -3.83
CA LEU A 134 -6.70 -3.61 -4.00
C LEU A 134 -7.92 -3.94 -4.85
N MET A 135 -9.07 -3.36 -4.56
CA MET A 135 -10.30 -3.57 -5.33
C MET A 135 -10.16 -3.14 -6.79
N ILE A 136 -9.56 -1.98 -7.05
CA ILE A 136 -9.27 -1.50 -8.42
C ILE A 136 -8.37 -2.48 -9.15
N SER A 137 -7.31 -2.96 -8.48
CA SER A 137 -6.39 -3.93 -9.07
C SER A 137 -7.10 -5.23 -9.47
N LEU A 138 -7.99 -5.75 -8.62
CA LEU A 138 -8.72 -6.98 -8.88
C LEU A 138 -9.79 -6.81 -9.98
N ILE A 139 -10.52 -5.69 -9.99
CA ILE A 139 -11.54 -5.39 -11.00
C ILE A 139 -10.90 -5.21 -12.39
N GLY A 140 -9.77 -4.49 -12.46
CA GLY A 140 -9.00 -4.31 -13.69
C GLY A 140 -8.62 -5.65 -14.34
N LEU A 141 -8.30 -6.65 -13.51
CA LEU A 141 -7.96 -8.00 -13.99
C LEU A 141 -9.16 -8.82 -14.44
N ARG A 142 -10.34 -8.62 -13.82
CA ARG A 142 -11.57 -9.33 -14.20
C ARG A 142 -12.06 -8.94 -15.59
N LYS A 143 -11.90 -7.67 -16.01
CA LYS A 143 -12.28 -7.21 -17.36
C LYS A 143 -11.53 -7.96 -18.47
N LYS A 144 -10.24 -8.26 -18.29
CA LYS A 144 -9.43 -9.02 -19.25
C LYS A 144 -9.93 -10.44 -19.50
N ARG A 145 -10.53 -11.09 -18.49
CA ARG A 145 -10.97 -12.49 -18.61
C ARG A 145 -12.25 -12.65 -19.43
N LYS A 146 -12.93 -11.54 -19.76
CA LYS A 146 -14.22 -11.52 -20.47
C LYS A 146 -14.15 -10.94 -21.90
N SER A 147 -13.02 -10.36 -22.32
CA SER A 147 -12.78 -9.95 -23.72
C SER A 147 -11.88 -10.94 -24.42
#